data_AF-A0A4S4MW17-F1
#
_entry.id   AF-A0A4S4MW17-F1
#
_cell.length_a   1.000
_cell.length_b   1.000
_cell.length_c   1.000
_cell.angle_alpha   90.00
_cell.angle_beta   90.00
_cell.angle_gamma   90.00
#
_symmetry.space_group_name_H-M   'P 1'
#
loop_
_entity.id
_entity.type
_entity.pdbx_description
1 polymer ?
#
loop_
_entity_poly.entity_id
_entity_poly.type
_entity_poly.pdbx_seq_one_letter_code
_entity_poly.pdbx_strand_id
1 'polypeptide(L)'
;MLETYHIIPEAEKTLFEHQSAPSNDAAKRRELKIKQWKQEKELKTRIEVIRKRRNGSTSKPDPTSDFDIIASLLPSSSSTQHDDDDEEEDSDTDDLLREVTLLLLRLVYAQSRAQLDSLNQELQLLMSAPPSPPKESSDDPRQAKAREEDSMWKLDAPVQRGGPDGKGPLLDPEGKPLRPFTILPAGSSDRQRLQNQVFQPDHRLPTMSIDEYLEIEDQRGNIIRGGGAQSEAEPTTSEQLALDAEMDGTVFGRDKEEQKRQKDENWAQYTDSHVKGAGNTTNRG
;
A
#
# COMPACT_ATOMS: atom_id res chain seq x y z
N MET A 1 19.96 23.36 -18.14
CA MET A 1 18.84 23.25 -19.09
C MET A 1 17.58 23.87 -18.48
N LEU A 2 16.79 23.19 -17.64
CA LEU A 2 15.53 23.76 -17.11
C LEU A 2 15.72 25.07 -16.31
N GLU A 3 16.80 25.18 -15.54
CA GLU A 3 17.16 26.42 -14.84
C GLU A 3 17.55 27.55 -15.80
N THR A 4 18.19 27.22 -16.92
CA THR A 4 18.63 28.18 -17.96
C THR A 4 17.44 28.80 -18.67
N TYR A 5 16.36 28.04 -18.85
CA TYR A 5 15.12 28.51 -19.46
C TYR A 5 14.14 29.15 -18.47
N HIS A 6 14.54 29.34 -17.20
CA HIS A 6 13.70 29.93 -16.14
C HIS A 6 12.33 29.25 -15.98
N ILE A 7 12.26 27.95 -16.29
CA ILE A 7 11.02 27.15 -16.15
C ILE A 7 10.69 26.94 -14.67
N ILE A 8 11.74 26.83 -13.84
CA ILE A 8 11.66 26.59 -12.40
C ILE A 8 11.80 27.93 -11.66
N PRO A 9 10.81 28.35 -10.85
CA PRO A 9 10.90 29.54 -10.01
C PRO A 9 12.05 29.45 -9.00
N GLU A 10 12.65 30.59 -8.64
CA GLU A 10 13.78 30.65 -7.70
C GLU A 10 13.45 30.08 -6.31
N ALA A 11 12.20 30.23 -5.86
CA ALA A 11 11.73 29.64 -4.61
C ALA A 11 11.79 28.10 -4.63
N GLU A 12 11.44 27.47 -5.75
CA GLU A 12 11.52 26.02 -5.90
C GLU A 12 12.99 25.58 -6.01
N LYS A 13 13.79 26.35 -6.74
CA LYS A 13 15.22 26.07 -6.89
C LYS A 13 15.91 26.02 -5.53
N THR A 14 15.74 27.04 -4.69
CA THR A 14 16.34 27.08 -3.35
C THR A 14 15.87 25.91 -2.46
N LEU A 15 14.59 25.56 -2.54
CA LEU A 15 13.99 24.47 -1.77
C LEU A 15 14.58 23.10 -2.13
N PHE A 16 14.88 22.83 -3.41
CA PHE A 16 15.46 21.57 -3.87
C PHE A 16 17.00 21.58 -3.98
N GLU A 17 17.64 22.74 -3.92
CA GLU A 17 19.10 22.90 -3.92
C GLU A 17 19.70 22.68 -2.53
N HIS A 18 18.92 22.92 -1.47
CA HIS A 18 19.25 22.45 -0.14
C HIS A 18 19.19 20.92 -0.12
N GLN A 19 20.32 20.29 -0.48
CA GLN A 19 20.60 18.89 -0.20
C GLN A 19 20.24 18.63 1.27
N SER A 20 19.81 17.41 1.59
CA SER A 20 19.70 16.98 2.99
C SER A 20 21.11 16.80 3.56
N ALA A 21 21.93 17.84 3.47
CA ALA A 21 23.19 17.97 4.17
C ALA A 21 22.97 17.53 5.62
N PRO A 22 23.99 16.97 6.27
CA PRO A 22 23.89 16.49 7.63
C PRO A 22 23.75 17.69 8.59
N SER A 23 22.63 18.40 8.54
CA SER A 23 22.26 19.36 9.56
C SER A 23 22.05 18.55 10.84
N ASN A 24 22.74 18.88 11.92
CA ASN A 24 22.65 18.12 13.18
C ASN A 24 21.23 18.08 13.78
N ASP A 25 20.27 18.76 13.17
CA ASP A 25 18.90 18.96 13.64
C ASP A 25 17.91 18.17 12.78
N ALA A 26 17.42 17.06 13.32
CA ALA A 26 16.48 16.16 12.64
C ALA A 26 15.13 16.84 12.34
N ALA A 27 14.70 17.80 13.17
CA ALA A 27 13.43 18.50 12.98
C ALA A 27 13.46 19.32 11.67
N LYS A 28 14.54 20.05 11.43
CA LYS A 28 14.72 20.85 10.21
C LYS A 28 14.75 19.99 8.95
N ARG A 29 15.40 18.81 8.99
CA ARG A 29 15.40 17.87 7.86
C ARG A 29 13.98 17.39 7.53
N ARG A 30 13.21 17.02 8.56
CA ARG A 30 11.83 16.59 8.39
C ARG A 30 10.97 17.72 7.82
N GLU A 31 11.11 18.94 8.33
CA GLU A 31 10.35 20.09 7.83
C GLU A 31 10.66 20.41 6.37
N LEU A 32 11.93 20.38 5.95
CA LEU A 32 12.31 20.55 4.55
C LEU A 32 11.71 19.46 3.66
N LYS A 33 11.76 18.20 4.08
CA LYS A 33 11.16 17.08 3.34
C LYS A 33 9.65 17.20 3.24
N ILE A 34 8.98 17.69 4.29
CA ILE A 34 7.54 17.98 4.25
C ILE A 34 7.25 19.10 3.25
N LYS A 35 8.07 20.17 3.21
CA LYS A 35 7.90 21.26 2.24
C LYS A 35 8.08 20.77 0.80
N GLN A 36 9.12 19.99 0.53
CA GLN A 36 9.36 19.32 -0.76
C GLN A 36 8.17 18.46 -1.18
N TRP A 37 7.69 17.60 -0.29
CA TRP A 37 6.56 16.72 -0.59
C TRP A 37 5.26 17.50 -0.81
N LYS A 38 4.99 18.56 -0.03
CA LYS A 38 3.81 19.41 -0.21
C LYS A 38 3.82 20.08 -1.59
N GLN A 39 4.98 20.58 -2.00
CA GLN A 39 5.13 21.20 -3.31
C GLN A 39 4.96 20.19 -4.46
N GLU A 40 5.55 19.00 -4.35
CA GLU A 40 5.35 17.93 -5.34
C GLU A 40 3.86 17.55 -5.44
N LYS A 41 3.19 17.43 -4.29
CA LYS A 41 1.75 17.16 -4.25
C LYS A 41 0.93 18.27 -4.90
N GLU A 42 1.28 19.53 -4.64
CA GLU A 42 0.62 20.68 -5.27
C GLU A 42 0.74 20.62 -6.80
N LEU A 43 1.94 20.37 -7.33
CA LEU A 43 2.17 20.20 -8.76
C LEU A 43 1.32 19.06 -9.36
N LYS A 44 1.27 17.90 -8.69
CA LYS A 44 0.42 16.77 -9.10
C LYS A 44 -1.05 17.15 -9.14
N THR A 45 -1.56 17.80 -8.09
CA THR A 45 -2.96 18.22 -8.03
C THR A 45 -3.30 19.22 -9.12
N ARG A 46 -2.40 20.15 -9.44
CA ARG A 46 -2.63 21.13 -10.50
C ARG A 46 -2.66 20.48 -11.89
N ILE A 47 -1.75 19.56 -12.15
CA ILE A 47 -1.75 18.76 -13.40
C ILE A 47 -3.06 17.98 -13.52
N GLU A 48 -3.53 17.37 -12.44
CA GLU A 48 -4.78 16.60 -12.42
C GLU A 48 -6.00 17.47 -12.70
N VAL A 49 -6.08 18.67 -12.11
CA VAL A 49 -7.16 19.64 -12.35
C VAL A 49 -7.21 20.05 -13.82
N ILE A 50 -6.07 20.39 -14.42
CA ILE A 50 -6.02 20.79 -15.82
C ILE A 50 -6.38 19.61 -16.75
N ARG A 51 -5.92 18.40 -16.41
CA ARG A 51 -6.26 17.17 -17.14
C ARG A 51 -7.76 16.87 -17.11
N LYS A 52 -8.43 17.06 -15.96
CA LYS A 52 -9.89 16.91 -15.81
C LYS A 52 -10.65 17.96 -16.61
N ARG A 53 -10.16 19.21 -16.64
CA ARG A 53 -10.73 20.26 -17.48
C ARG A 53 -10.64 19.92 -18.97
N ARG A 54 -9.51 19.36 -19.40
CA ARG A 54 -9.23 19.05 -20.82
C ARG A 54 -9.94 17.79 -21.33
N ASN A 55 -9.95 16.70 -20.57
CA ASN A 55 -10.52 15.43 -21.04
C ASN A 55 -12.05 15.33 -20.86
N GLY A 56 -12.70 16.39 -20.36
CA GLY A 56 -14.08 16.32 -19.88
C GLY A 56 -14.24 15.24 -18.80
N SER A 57 -15.48 14.99 -18.36
CA SER A 57 -15.81 13.92 -17.41
C SER A 57 -15.65 12.50 -18.00
N THR A 58 -14.62 12.25 -18.81
CA THR A 58 -14.31 10.92 -19.34
C THR A 58 -13.40 10.20 -18.35
N SER A 59 -13.86 9.06 -17.87
CA SER A 59 -13.27 8.24 -16.81
C SER A 59 -11.98 7.51 -17.26
N LYS A 60 -10.99 8.25 -17.77
CA LYS A 60 -9.66 7.68 -17.93
C LYS A 60 -9.10 7.37 -16.53
N PRO A 61 -8.44 6.22 -16.34
CA PRO A 61 -7.89 5.85 -15.05
C PRO A 61 -6.95 6.93 -14.53
N ASP A 62 -6.91 7.08 -13.21
CA ASP A 62 -5.95 7.94 -12.54
C ASP A 62 -4.54 7.56 -13.01
N PRO A 63 -3.68 8.55 -13.31
CA PRO A 63 -2.36 8.27 -13.85
C PRO A 63 -1.56 7.51 -12.78
N THR A 64 -1.18 6.28 -13.09
CA THR A 64 -0.40 5.42 -12.20
C THR A 64 1.07 5.80 -12.22
N SER A 65 1.52 6.37 -13.34
CA SER A 65 2.90 6.76 -13.59
C SER A 65 2.97 8.12 -14.29
N ASP A 66 4.11 8.79 -14.14
CA ASP A 66 4.40 10.04 -14.87
C ASP A 66 4.35 9.83 -16.40
N PHE A 67 4.60 8.60 -16.87
CA PHE A 67 4.42 8.23 -18.28
C PHE A 67 2.97 8.33 -18.76
N ASP A 68 1.98 8.05 -17.90
CA ASP A 68 0.56 8.19 -18.25
C ASP A 68 0.19 9.67 -18.41
N ILE A 69 0.82 10.54 -17.62
CA ILE A 69 0.67 11.98 -17.74
C ILE A 69 1.28 12.45 -19.07
N ILE A 70 2.50 12.02 -19.38
CA ILE A 70 3.18 12.32 -20.66
C ILE A 70 2.37 11.82 -21.86
N ALA A 71 1.90 10.58 -21.83
CA ALA A 71 1.11 10.00 -22.90
C ALA A 71 -0.18 10.77 -23.13
N SER A 72 -0.76 11.34 -22.08
CA SER A 72 -1.95 12.19 -22.23
C SER A 72 -1.66 13.53 -22.91
N LEU A 73 -0.42 13.98 -22.99
CA LEU A 73 -0.03 15.23 -23.68
C LEU A 73 0.21 15.03 -25.18
N LEU A 74 0.29 13.78 -25.65
CA LEU A 74 0.48 13.50 -27.06
C LEU A 74 -0.81 13.75 -27.85
N PRO A 75 -0.72 14.32 -29.06
CA PRO A 75 -1.87 14.48 -29.94
C PRO A 75 -2.49 13.12 -30.25
N SER A 76 -3.81 13.04 -30.17
CA SER A 76 -4.55 11.84 -30.53
C SER A 76 -4.47 11.67 -32.04
N SER A 77 -4.06 10.51 -32.54
CA SER A 77 -3.80 10.23 -33.97
C SER A 77 -5.04 10.30 -34.89
N SER A 78 -6.15 10.85 -34.39
CA SER A 78 -7.45 10.94 -35.04
C SER A 78 -7.82 12.34 -35.53
N SER A 79 -7.02 13.38 -35.25
CA SER A 79 -7.33 14.78 -35.60
C SER A 79 -6.88 15.22 -37.00
N THR A 80 -6.65 14.28 -37.93
CA THR A 80 -6.17 14.62 -39.30
C THR A 80 -7.28 14.75 -40.35
N GLN A 81 -8.55 14.93 -39.95
CA GLN A 81 -9.65 15.17 -40.89
C GLN A 81 -10.61 16.27 -40.38
N HIS A 82 -10.64 17.42 -41.09
CA HIS A 82 -11.61 18.56 -41.02
C HIS A 82 -11.62 19.41 -39.73
N ASP A 83 -11.84 20.73 -39.71
CA ASP A 83 -12.31 21.75 -40.69
C ASP A 83 -11.72 23.14 -40.34
N ASP A 84 -11.64 24.05 -41.33
CA ASP A 84 -11.07 25.43 -41.26
C ASP A 84 -11.85 26.43 -40.36
N ASP A 85 -12.76 25.98 -39.47
CA ASP A 85 -13.66 26.85 -38.68
C ASP A 85 -13.34 26.93 -37.16
N ASP A 86 -12.32 26.20 -36.65
CA ASP A 86 -12.04 26.04 -35.20
C ASP A 86 -10.71 26.68 -34.71
N GLU A 87 -10.21 27.75 -35.34
CA GLU A 87 -8.92 28.38 -34.96
C GLU A 87 -8.89 28.90 -33.50
N GLU A 88 -10.03 29.25 -32.89
CA GLU A 88 -10.09 29.73 -31.50
C GLU A 88 -10.02 28.60 -30.44
N GLU A 89 -10.58 27.40 -30.72
CA GLU A 89 -10.51 26.25 -29.79
C GLU A 89 -9.11 25.62 -29.74
N ASP A 90 -8.37 25.68 -30.85
CA ASP A 90 -6.98 25.23 -30.90
C ASP A 90 -6.03 26.10 -30.04
N SER A 91 -6.30 27.41 -29.92
CA SER A 91 -5.46 28.31 -29.10
C SER A 91 -5.59 28.02 -27.60
N ASP A 92 -6.82 27.88 -27.10
CA ASP A 92 -7.06 27.59 -25.69
C ASP A 92 -6.55 26.20 -25.29
N THR A 93 -6.65 25.22 -26.19
CA THR A 93 -6.13 23.87 -25.95
C THR A 93 -4.60 23.82 -25.98
N ASP A 94 -3.93 24.54 -26.90
CA ASP A 94 -2.47 24.64 -26.95
C ASP A 94 -1.91 25.36 -25.71
N ASP A 95 -2.56 26.42 -25.24
CA ASP A 95 -2.18 27.11 -24.00
C ASP A 95 -2.30 26.19 -22.77
N LEU A 96 -3.33 25.36 -22.69
CA LEU A 96 -3.47 24.35 -21.64
C LEU A 96 -2.40 23.27 -21.73
N LEU A 97 -2.08 22.79 -22.95
CA LEU A 97 -1.00 21.82 -23.16
C LEU A 97 0.36 22.40 -22.75
N ARG A 98 0.62 23.67 -23.09
CA ARG A 98 1.79 24.42 -22.66
C ARG A 98 1.84 24.55 -21.14
N GLU A 99 0.73 24.86 -20.48
CA GLU A 99 0.70 24.94 -19.01
C GLU A 99 1.03 23.59 -18.37
N VAL A 100 0.39 22.50 -18.82
CA VAL A 100 0.63 21.17 -18.24
C VAL A 100 2.04 20.68 -18.51
N THR A 101 2.59 20.92 -19.70
CA THR A 101 3.99 20.56 -20.01
C THR A 101 4.98 21.29 -19.12
N LEU A 102 4.79 22.59 -18.87
CA LEU A 102 5.63 23.35 -17.93
C LEU A 102 5.53 22.83 -16.49
N LEU A 103 4.32 22.49 -16.03
CA LEU A 103 4.11 21.90 -14.71
C LEU A 103 4.73 20.50 -14.59
N LEU A 104 4.63 19.68 -15.63
CA LEU A 104 5.25 18.37 -15.70
C LEU A 104 6.78 18.50 -15.63
N LEU A 105 7.38 19.44 -16.36
CA LEU A 105 8.83 19.68 -16.30
C LEU A 105 9.29 20.07 -14.88
N ARG A 106 8.48 20.87 -14.15
CA ARG A 106 8.75 21.21 -12.74
C ARG A 106 8.63 19.98 -11.83
N LEU A 107 7.63 19.13 -12.06
CA LEU A 107 7.44 17.90 -11.30
C LEU A 107 8.62 16.93 -11.49
N VAL A 108 9.03 16.69 -12.74
CA VAL A 108 10.19 15.83 -13.06
C VAL A 108 11.48 16.42 -12.50
N TYR A 109 11.63 17.74 -12.49
CA TYR A 109 12.76 18.40 -11.82
C TYR A 109 12.78 18.08 -10.32
N ALA A 110 11.67 18.26 -9.61
CA ALA A 110 11.57 17.95 -8.17
C ALA A 110 11.91 16.47 -7.87
N GLN A 111 11.36 15.54 -8.65
CA GLN A 111 11.64 14.11 -8.54
C GLN A 111 13.12 13.78 -8.78
N SER A 112 13.73 14.37 -9.81
CA SER A 112 15.15 14.16 -10.12
C SER A 112 16.07 14.64 -9.00
N ARG A 113 15.72 15.75 -8.34
CA ARG A 113 16.44 16.28 -7.17
C ARG A 113 16.33 15.35 -5.97
N ALA A 114 15.14 14.79 -5.72
CA ALA A 114 14.93 13.80 -4.67
C ALA A 114 15.70 12.49 -4.94
N GLN A 115 15.72 12.02 -6.18
CA GLN A 115 16.51 10.85 -6.60
C GLN A 115 18.02 11.10 -6.46
N LEU A 116 18.50 12.29 -6.83
CA LEU A 116 19.90 12.69 -6.66
C LEU A 116 20.31 12.68 -5.18
N ASP A 117 19.45 13.16 -4.29
CA ASP A 117 19.70 13.13 -2.84
C ASP A 117 19.79 11.68 -2.32
N SER A 118 18.91 10.78 -2.78
CA SER A 118 18.98 9.34 -2.47
C SER A 118 20.29 8.71 -2.95
N LEU A 119 20.68 8.97 -4.20
CA LEU A 119 21.92 8.45 -4.79
C LEU A 119 23.16 8.95 -4.04
N ASN A 120 23.18 10.20 -3.59
CA ASN A 120 24.28 10.73 -2.79
C ASN A 120 24.40 10.04 -1.42
N GLN A 121 23.26 9.73 -0.78
CA GLN A 121 23.24 8.99 0.49
C GLN A 121 23.73 7.55 0.28
N GLU A 122 23.29 6.89 -0.78
CA GLU A 122 23.75 5.54 -1.14
C GLU A 122 25.26 5.54 -1.45
N LEU A 123 25.76 6.55 -2.17
CA LEU A 123 27.18 6.69 -2.45
C LEU A 123 27.98 6.87 -1.16
N GLN A 124 27.51 7.68 -0.21
CA GLN A 124 28.15 7.79 1.12
C GLN A 124 28.16 6.45 1.87
N LEU A 125 27.08 5.67 1.80
CA LEU A 125 27.02 4.33 2.40
C LEU A 125 28.02 3.38 1.73
N LEU A 126 28.12 3.40 0.40
CA LEU A 126 29.09 2.59 -0.34
C LEU A 126 30.54 3.00 -0.05
N MET A 127 30.82 4.29 0.14
CA MET A 127 32.14 4.78 0.52
C MET A 127 32.53 4.37 1.95
N SER A 128 31.55 4.27 2.84
CA SER A 128 31.76 3.85 4.23
C SER A 128 31.60 2.34 4.45
N ALA A 129 31.29 1.59 3.38
CA ALA A 129 31.12 0.15 3.46
C ALA A 129 32.44 -0.52 3.87
N PRO A 130 32.44 -1.37 4.92
CA PRO A 130 33.64 -2.10 5.29
C PRO A 130 34.10 -3.00 4.12
N PRO A 131 35.41 -3.24 3.97
CA PRO A 131 35.91 -4.12 2.93
C PRO A 131 35.24 -5.49 3.06
N SER A 132 34.82 -6.08 1.94
CA SER A 132 34.27 -7.44 1.95
C SER A 132 35.26 -8.36 2.65
N PRO A 133 34.81 -9.22 3.59
CA PRO A 133 35.70 -10.17 4.22
C PRO A 133 36.42 -10.96 3.12
N PRO A 134 37.73 -11.23 3.28
CA PRO A 134 38.47 -12.00 2.29
C PRO A 134 37.68 -13.27 1.99
N LYS A 135 37.39 -13.50 0.71
CA LYS A 135 36.86 -14.80 0.28
C LYS A 135 37.95 -15.80 0.62
N GLU A 136 37.83 -16.46 1.76
CA GLU A 136 38.64 -17.63 2.05
C GLU A 136 38.38 -18.58 0.88
N SER A 137 39.39 -18.78 0.03
CA SER A 137 39.48 -19.94 -0.83
C SER A 137 39.76 -21.11 0.10
N SER A 138 38.78 -21.47 0.91
CA SER A 138 38.85 -22.71 1.64
C SER A 138 38.50 -23.79 0.62
N ASP A 139 39.48 -24.61 0.28
CA ASP A 139 39.24 -25.99 -0.17
C ASP A 139 38.67 -26.83 0.99
N ASP A 140 37.84 -26.24 1.87
CA ASP A 140 37.19 -26.92 2.97
C ASP A 140 35.86 -27.49 2.46
N PRO A 141 35.71 -28.83 2.38
CA PRO A 141 34.49 -29.47 1.91
C PRO A 141 33.25 -29.11 2.76
N ARG A 142 33.42 -28.50 3.94
CA ARG A 142 32.31 -27.96 4.75
C ARG A 142 31.68 -26.70 4.16
N GLN A 143 32.46 -25.82 3.53
CA GLN A 143 31.92 -24.60 2.89
C GLN A 143 31.18 -24.91 1.59
N ALA A 144 31.57 -25.98 0.87
CA ALA A 144 30.83 -26.46 -0.30
C ALA A 144 29.38 -26.87 0.06
N LYS A 145 29.19 -27.56 1.19
CA LYS A 145 27.87 -27.89 1.72
C LYS A 145 27.06 -26.67 2.16
N ALA A 146 27.70 -25.69 2.80
CA ALA A 146 27.02 -24.44 3.19
C ALA A 146 26.50 -23.67 1.96
N ARG A 147 27.27 -23.64 0.86
CA ARG A 147 26.83 -23.04 -0.41
C ARG A 147 25.68 -23.80 -1.09
N GLU A 148 25.62 -25.13 -0.96
CA GLU A 148 24.46 -25.92 -1.38
C GLU A 148 23.21 -25.61 -0.54
N GLU A 149 23.37 -25.46 0.78
CA GLU A 149 22.28 -25.12 1.70
C GLU A 149 21.74 -23.69 1.45
N ASP A 150 22.62 -22.71 1.23
CA ASP A 150 22.24 -21.33 0.86
C ASP A 150 21.53 -21.24 -0.49
N SER A 151 21.88 -22.13 -1.42
CA SER A 151 21.22 -22.22 -2.73
C SER A 151 19.81 -22.81 -2.62
N MET A 152 19.45 -23.43 -1.50
CA MET A 152 18.13 -24.02 -1.30
C MET A 152 17.02 -22.96 -1.12
N TRP A 153 17.38 -21.75 -0.67
CA TRP A 153 16.44 -20.65 -0.40
C TRP A 153 16.43 -19.54 -1.47
N LYS A 154 17.42 -19.52 -2.36
CA LYS A 154 17.49 -18.52 -3.45
C LYS A 154 16.54 -18.91 -4.57
N LEU A 155 15.66 -17.98 -4.95
CA LEU A 155 14.69 -18.17 -6.03
C LEU A 155 15.36 -18.47 -7.39
N ASP A 156 16.57 -17.92 -7.60
CA ASP A 156 17.36 -18.07 -8.83
C ASP A 156 18.36 -19.25 -8.78
N ALA A 157 18.28 -20.12 -7.77
CA ALA A 157 19.15 -21.28 -7.73
C ALA A 157 18.82 -22.25 -8.87
N PRO A 158 19.83 -22.90 -9.49
CA PRO A 158 19.57 -23.92 -10.49
C PRO A 158 18.74 -25.02 -9.82
N VAL A 159 17.48 -25.17 -10.24
CA VAL A 159 16.56 -26.20 -9.77
C VAL A 159 17.27 -27.54 -9.87
N GLN A 160 17.69 -28.08 -8.72
CA GLN A 160 18.27 -29.42 -8.61
C GLN A 160 17.23 -30.38 -9.19
N ARG A 161 17.48 -30.90 -10.40
CA ARG A 161 16.61 -31.88 -11.06
C ARG A 161 16.58 -33.12 -10.16
N GLY A 162 15.49 -33.34 -9.43
CA GLY A 162 15.40 -34.35 -8.38
C GLY A 162 14.84 -35.69 -8.87
N GLY A 163 15.72 -36.67 -9.04
CA GLY A 163 15.37 -38.09 -9.15
C GLY A 163 16.31 -38.93 -8.28
N PRO A 164 16.08 -40.25 -8.11
CA PRO A 164 17.08 -41.15 -7.50
C PRO A 164 18.45 -41.07 -8.21
N ASP A 165 18.43 -40.67 -9.50
CA ASP A 165 19.58 -40.36 -10.37
C ASP A 165 19.66 -38.86 -10.77
N GLY A 166 18.97 -37.95 -10.08
CA GLY A 166 19.01 -36.51 -10.39
C GLY A 166 18.31 -36.10 -11.70
N LYS A 167 17.30 -36.86 -12.15
CA LYS A 167 16.60 -36.59 -13.42
C LYS A 167 15.08 -36.77 -13.27
N GLY A 168 14.31 -35.70 -13.53
CA GLY A 168 12.85 -35.75 -13.80
C GLY A 168 12.01 -34.67 -13.10
N PRO A 169 10.83 -34.29 -13.65
CA PRO A 169 9.88 -33.37 -13.02
C PRO A 169 9.09 -34.03 -11.87
N LEU A 170 8.69 -33.24 -10.86
CA LEU A 170 7.97 -33.71 -9.67
C LEU A 170 6.48 -34.01 -9.94
N LEU A 171 5.94 -33.40 -10.98
CA LEU A 171 4.54 -33.46 -11.41
C LEU A 171 4.49 -33.99 -12.85
N ASP A 172 3.44 -34.73 -13.18
CA ASP A 172 3.04 -34.94 -14.57
C ASP A 172 2.67 -33.56 -15.19
N PRO A 173 2.80 -33.30 -16.51
CA PRO A 173 2.19 -32.14 -17.20
C PRO A 173 0.74 -31.82 -16.84
N GLU A 174 0.00 -32.81 -16.32
CA GLU A 174 -1.38 -32.69 -15.84
C GLU A 174 -1.48 -32.26 -14.36
N GLY A 175 -0.37 -31.96 -13.70
CA GLY A 175 -0.30 -31.50 -12.31
C GLY A 175 -0.50 -32.60 -11.25
N LYS A 176 -0.56 -33.87 -11.66
CA LYS A 176 -0.69 -35.00 -10.74
C LYS A 176 0.68 -35.30 -10.09
N PRO A 177 0.79 -35.33 -8.75
CA PRO A 177 2.03 -35.69 -8.08
C PRO A 177 2.32 -37.17 -8.31
N LEU A 178 3.38 -37.45 -9.07
CA LEU A 178 3.81 -38.82 -9.43
C LEU A 178 4.51 -39.54 -8.27
N ARG A 179 4.80 -38.84 -7.17
CA ARG A 179 5.46 -39.39 -5.98
C ARG A 179 4.79 -38.88 -4.71
N PRO A 180 4.67 -39.70 -3.65
CA PRO A 180 4.31 -39.19 -2.32
C PRO A 180 5.42 -38.24 -1.85
N PHE A 181 5.11 -36.96 -1.65
CA PHE A 181 6.03 -36.02 -1.01
C PHE A 181 5.92 -36.20 0.50
N THR A 182 7.03 -36.44 1.18
CA THR A 182 7.04 -36.47 2.65
C THR A 182 7.46 -35.08 3.12
N ILE A 183 6.55 -34.35 3.75
CA ILE A 183 6.78 -32.96 4.23
C ILE A 183 7.96 -32.93 5.22
N LEU A 184 8.18 -34.02 5.97
CA LEU A 184 9.30 -34.18 6.87
C LEU A 184 9.99 -35.52 6.59
N PRO A 185 11.32 -35.58 6.49
CA PRO A 185 12.05 -36.84 6.35
C PRO A 185 11.66 -37.80 7.51
N ALA A 186 11.48 -39.08 7.18
CA ALA A 186 10.97 -40.09 8.11
C ALA A 186 11.96 -40.45 9.24
N GLY A 187 13.23 -40.03 9.13
CA GLY A 187 14.25 -40.23 10.16
C GLY A 187 14.11 -39.25 11.33
N SER A 188 14.23 -39.73 12.58
CA SER A 188 14.13 -38.87 13.77
C SER A 188 15.27 -37.85 13.85
N SER A 189 16.45 -38.18 13.30
CA SER A 189 17.62 -37.30 13.23
C SER A 189 17.40 -36.09 12.32
N ASP A 190 16.82 -36.32 11.15
CA ASP A 190 16.60 -35.26 10.16
C ASP A 190 15.48 -34.32 10.59
N ARG A 191 14.48 -34.86 11.30
CA ARG A 191 13.43 -34.08 11.96
C ARG A 191 13.99 -33.17 13.05
N GLN A 192 14.90 -33.66 13.89
CA GLN A 192 15.57 -32.84 14.92
C GLN A 192 16.44 -31.74 14.31
N ARG A 193 17.14 -32.04 13.21
CA ARG A 193 17.95 -31.05 12.49
C ARG A 193 17.07 -29.92 11.92
N LEU A 194 15.94 -30.26 11.29
CA LEU A 194 14.99 -29.29 10.77
C LEU A 194 14.32 -28.47 11.89
N GLN A 195 13.98 -29.10 13.02
CA GLN A 195 13.41 -28.40 14.18
C GLN A 195 14.38 -27.32 14.71
N ASN A 196 15.68 -27.63 14.77
CA ASN A 196 16.70 -26.68 15.21
C ASN A 196 16.88 -25.51 14.21
N GLN A 197 16.43 -25.63 12.96
CA GLN A 197 16.55 -24.58 11.94
C GLN A 197 15.36 -23.59 11.94
N VAL A 198 14.24 -23.90 12.60
CA VAL A 198 13.03 -23.05 12.56
C VAL A 198 13.16 -21.79 13.44
N PHE A 199 14.08 -21.78 14.40
CA PHE A 199 14.32 -20.65 15.31
C PHE A 199 15.81 -20.31 15.42
N GLN A 200 16.41 -19.93 14.29
CA GLN A 200 17.80 -19.44 14.28
C GLN A 200 17.90 -17.99 14.77
N PRO A 201 19.06 -17.57 15.32
CA PRO A 201 19.27 -16.21 15.84
C PRO A 201 19.00 -15.08 14.83
N ASP A 202 19.15 -15.36 13.53
CA ASP A 202 18.90 -14.41 12.44
C ASP A 202 17.44 -14.35 11.98
N HIS A 203 16.56 -15.19 12.52
CA HIS A 203 15.12 -15.02 12.30
C HIS A 203 14.67 -13.85 13.17
N ARG A 204 14.20 -12.77 12.53
CA ARG A 204 13.50 -11.69 13.22
C ARG A 204 12.19 -12.27 13.78
N LEU A 205 12.27 -12.75 15.01
CA LEU A 205 11.10 -13.03 15.83
C LEU A 205 10.29 -11.73 15.94
N PRO A 206 8.95 -11.81 16.04
CA PRO A 206 8.15 -10.67 16.46
C PRO A 206 8.82 -10.04 17.69
N THR A 207 9.05 -8.73 17.64
CA THR A 207 9.73 -8.00 18.71
C THR A 207 8.91 -7.94 20.00
N MET A 208 7.70 -8.50 19.98
CA MET A 208 6.73 -8.48 21.06
C MET A 208 6.18 -9.89 21.25
N SER A 209 5.88 -10.24 22.50
CA SER A 209 5.23 -11.51 22.79
C SER A 209 3.79 -11.52 22.27
N ILE A 210 3.21 -12.71 22.13
CA ILE A 210 1.80 -12.85 21.73
C ILE A 210 0.89 -12.12 22.74
N ASP A 211 1.20 -12.25 24.02
CA ASP A 211 0.44 -11.60 25.09
C ASP A 211 0.54 -10.07 25.01
N GLU A 212 1.74 -9.54 24.75
CA GLU A 212 1.97 -8.11 24.57
C GLU A 212 1.26 -7.57 23.31
N TYR A 213 1.25 -8.35 22.23
CA TYR A 213 0.48 -8.01 21.04
C TYR A 213 -1.02 -7.97 21.31
N LEU A 214 -1.55 -8.95 22.05
CA LEU A 214 -2.96 -8.99 22.44
C LEU A 214 -3.32 -7.81 23.34
N GLU A 215 -2.48 -7.43 24.30
CA GLU A 215 -2.70 -6.23 25.12
C GLU A 215 -2.74 -4.94 24.27
N ILE A 216 -1.87 -4.81 23.27
CA ILE A 216 -1.86 -3.66 22.36
C ILE A 216 -3.12 -3.63 21.49
N GLU A 217 -3.54 -4.78 20.95
CA GLU A 217 -4.79 -4.87 20.17
C GLU A 217 -6.02 -4.63 21.05
N ASP A 218 -5.99 -5.03 22.31
CA ASP A 218 -7.03 -4.74 23.30
C ASP A 218 -7.13 -3.24 23.60
N GLN A 219 -6.00 -2.58 23.85
CA GLN A 219 -5.92 -1.13 24.04
C GLN A 219 -6.39 -0.36 22.80
N ARG A 220 -6.18 -0.92 21.60
CA ARG A 220 -6.67 -0.38 20.34
C ARG A 220 -8.15 -0.66 20.08
N GLY A 221 -8.80 -1.49 20.91
CA GLY A 221 -10.20 -1.88 20.75
C GLY A 221 -10.46 -2.82 19.57
N ASN A 222 -9.42 -3.47 19.04
CA ASN A 222 -9.53 -4.44 17.95
C ASN A 222 -9.88 -5.86 18.43
N ILE A 223 -9.89 -6.09 19.76
CA ILE A 223 -10.37 -7.35 20.35
C ILE A 223 -11.88 -7.27 20.53
N ILE A 224 -12.60 -8.16 19.84
CA ILE A 224 -14.04 -8.32 19.99
C ILE A 224 -14.35 -8.92 21.37
N ARG A 225 -14.70 -8.07 22.33
CA ARG A 225 -15.19 -8.48 23.66
C ARG A 225 -16.71 -8.65 23.60
N GLY A 226 -17.18 -9.83 23.19
CA GLY A 226 -18.61 -10.18 23.14
C GLY A 226 -18.97 -11.11 21.98
N GLY A 227 -20.14 -11.77 22.06
CA GLY A 227 -20.67 -12.63 20.99
C GLY A 227 -20.29 -14.10 21.08
N GLY A 228 -19.71 -14.54 22.20
CA GLY A 228 -19.53 -15.97 22.51
C GLY A 228 -20.75 -16.57 23.24
N ALA A 229 -20.71 -17.86 23.57
CA ALA A 229 -21.80 -18.56 24.28
C ALA A 229 -22.20 -17.92 25.63
N GLN A 230 -21.30 -17.13 26.24
CA GLN A 230 -21.58 -16.35 27.44
C GLN A 230 -22.55 -15.17 27.18
N SER A 231 -22.53 -14.60 25.98
CA SER A 231 -23.46 -13.54 25.56
C SER A 231 -24.86 -14.06 25.20
N GLU A 232 -25.05 -15.38 25.09
CA GLU A 232 -26.36 -16.01 24.89
C GLU A 232 -27.17 -16.11 26.20
N ALA A 233 -26.48 -16.13 27.34
CA ALA A 233 -27.11 -16.21 28.66
C ALA A 233 -27.52 -14.84 29.23
N GLU A 234 -26.91 -13.75 28.76
CA GLU A 234 -27.27 -12.40 29.18
C GLU A 234 -28.40 -11.86 28.30
N PRO A 235 -29.50 -11.35 28.89
CA PRO A 235 -30.61 -10.82 28.11
C PRO A 235 -30.12 -9.63 27.28
N THR A 236 -30.53 -9.62 26.01
CA THR A 236 -30.14 -8.56 25.08
C THR A 236 -30.63 -7.18 25.56
N THR A 237 -29.99 -6.10 25.11
CA THR A 237 -30.39 -4.74 25.52
C THR A 237 -31.84 -4.40 25.17
N SER A 238 -32.40 -5.01 24.12
CA SER A 238 -33.82 -4.91 23.77
C SER A 238 -34.73 -5.73 24.68
N GLU A 239 -34.30 -6.92 25.09
CA GLU A 239 -35.04 -7.81 25.97
C GLU A 239 -35.06 -7.29 27.41
N GLN A 240 -33.93 -6.79 27.91
CA GLN A 240 -33.86 -6.08 29.19
C GLN A 240 -34.79 -4.85 29.20
N LEU A 241 -34.81 -4.06 28.12
CA LEU A 241 -35.69 -2.90 28.03
C LEU A 241 -37.18 -3.29 28.02
N ALA A 242 -37.52 -4.43 27.40
CA ALA A 242 -38.88 -4.95 27.41
C ALA A 242 -39.29 -5.42 28.83
N LEU A 243 -38.44 -6.18 29.52
CA LEU A 243 -38.68 -6.61 30.90
C LEU A 243 -38.78 -5.42 31.87
N ASP A 244 -37.91 -4.42 31.71
CA ASP A 244 -37.94 -3.19 32.52
C ASP A 244 -39.20 -2.35 32.28
N ALA A 245 -39.74 -2.38 31.05
CA ALA A 245 -40.98 -1.67 30.69
C ALA A 245 -42.23 -2.38 31.22
N GLU A 246 -42.18 -3.69 31.48
CA GLU A 246 -43.29 -4.47 32.06
C GLU A 246 -43.44 -4.27 33.58
N MET A 247 -42.46 -3.64 34.23
CA MET A 247 -42.47 -3.31 35.67
C MET A 247 -43.44 -2.15 35.97
N ASP A 248 -44.74 -2.44 35.94
CA ASP A 248 -45.81 -1.50 36.23
C ASP A 248 -45.78 -1.02 37.70
N GLY A 249 -45.98 0.28 37.90
CA GLY A 249 -46.05 0.92 39.21
C GLY A 249 -44.81 1.69 39.66
N THR A 250 -43.67 1.59 38.97
CA THR A 250 -42.45 2.37 39.30
C THR A 250 -42.26 3.57 38.36
N VAL A 251 -41.52 4.60 38.80
CA VAL A 251 -41.13 5.73 37.94
C VAL A 251 -40.18 5.25 36.83
N PHE A 252 -39.29 4.32 37.18
CA PHE A 252 -38.34 3.70 36.24
C PHE A 252 -39.02 2.95 35.09
N GLY A 253 -40.08 2.18 35.38
CA GLY A 253 -40.85 1.47 34.34
C GLY A 253 -41.50 2.42 33.33
N ARG A 254 -42.06 3.55 33.80
CA ARG A 254 -42.63 4.60 32.93
C ARG A 254 -41.59 5.24 32.02
N ASP A 255 -40.40 5.52 32.56
CA ASP A 255 -39.29 6.08 31.77
C ASP A 255 -38.79 5.09 30.69
N LYS A 256 -38.84 3.79 30.97
CA LYS A 256 -38.44 2.72 30.05
C LYS A 256 -39.50 2.46 28.98
N GLU A 257 -40.78 2.55 29.33
CA GLU A 257 -41.90 2.50 28.40
C GLU A 257 -41.83 3.67 27.38
N GLU A 258 -41.55 4.89 27.85
CA GLU A 258 -41.38 6.04 26.97
C GLU A 258 -40.14 5.89 26.06
N GLN A 259 -39.03 5.33 26.57
CA GLN A 259 -37.86 4.98 25.74
C GLN A 259 -38.18 3.93 24.67
N LYS A 260 -39.02 2.93 24.99
CA LYS A 260 -39.50 1.95 24.02
C LYS A 260 -40.30 2.63 22.91
N ARG A 261 -41.26 3.48 23.29
CA ARG A 261 -42.08 4.26 22.35
C ARG A 261 -41.24 5.12 21.42
N GLN A 262 -40.24 5.82 21.94
CA GLN A 262 -39.33 6.66 21.13
C GLN A 262 -38.49 5.83 20.15
N LYS A 263 -38.00 4.66 20.56
CA LYS A 263 -37.25 3.76 19.68
C LYS A 263 -38.13 3.22 18.55
N ASP A 264 -39.36 2.83 18.87
CA ASP A 264 -40.32 2.34 17.89
C ASP A 264 -40.73 3.45 16.90
N GLU A 265 -40.94 4.68 17.40
CA GLU A 265 -41.22 5.85 16.57
C GLU A 265 -40.04 6.20 15.64
N ASN A 266 -38.82 6.21 16.17
CA ASN A 266 -37.60 6.43 15.38
C ASN A 266 -37.41 5.33 14.32
N TRP A 267 -37.72 4.07 14.66
CA TRP A 267 -37.65 2.97 13.71
C TRP A 267 -38.70 3.09 12.60
N ALA A 268 -39.92 3.51 12.95
CA ALA A 268 -40.97 3.79 11.98
C ALA A 268 -40.55 4.93 11.03
N GLN A 269 -40.04 6.04 11.55
CA GLN A 269 -39.52 7.17 10.74
C GLN A 269 -38.35 6.75 9.85
N TYR A 270 -37.42 5.93 10.37
CA TYR A 270 -36.30 5.40 9.60
C TYR A 270 -36.77 4.50 8.46
N THR A 271 -37.71 3.59 8.73
CA THR A 271 -38.28 2.68 7.74
C THR A 271 -39.04 3.43 6.63
N ASP A 272 -39.76 4.50 7.00
CA ASP A 272 -40.50 5.35 6.05
C ASP A 272 -39.56 6.20 5.17
N SER A 273 -38.50 6.76 5.76
CA SER A 273 -37.48 7.53 5.02
C SER A 273 -36.53 6.67 4.17
N HIS A 274 -36.32 5.39 4.54
CA HIS A 274 -35.39 4.47 3.87
C HIS A 274 -36.11 3.25 3.28
N VAL A 275 -36.80 3.47 2.16
CA VAL A 275 -37.47 2.39 1.43
C VAL A 275 -36.45 1.34 0.96
N LYS A 276 -36.76 0.08 1.23
CA LYS A 276 -35.92 -1.07 0.87
C LYS A 276 -35.68 -1.08 -0.65
N GLY A 277 -34.42 -0.91 -1.07
CA GLY A 277 -34.03 -0.88 -2.49
C GLY A 277 -33.77 0.49 -3.09
N ALA A 278 -33.87 1.60 -2.33
CA ALA A 278 -33.61 2.95 -2.81
C ALA A 278 -32.23 3.13 -3.50
N GLY A 279 -31.21 2.37 -3.09
CA GLY A 279 -29.86 2.43 -3.67
C GLY A 279 -29.64 1.59 -4.95
N ASN A 280 -30.59 0.75 -5.35
CA ASN A 280 -30.47 -0.11 -6.55
C ASN A 280 -31.54 0.27 -7.59
N THR A 281 -31.56 1.54 -7.99
CA THR A 281 -32.54 2.07 -8.95
C THR A 281 -31.90 2.50 -10.29
N THR A 282 -30.58 2.60 -10.38
CA THR A 282 -29.87 3.14 -11.56
C THR A 282 -29.57 2.10 -12.66
N ASN A 283 -29.71 0.79 -12.39
CA ASN A 283 -29.55 -0.28 -13.40
C ASN A 283 -30.89 -0.79 -13.96
N ARG A 284 -31.76 0.13 -14.40
CA ARG A 284 -32.92 -0.20 -15.24
C ARG A 284 -32.79 0.54 -16.57
N GLY A 285 -31.96 0.00 -17.46
CA GLY A 285 -31.69 0.49 -18.81
C GLY A 285 -30.50 -0.23 -19.41
#